data_AF-A0A194PQT9-F1
#
_entry.id   AF-A0A194PQT9-F1
#
_cell.length_a   1.000
_cell.length_b   1.000
_cell.length_c   1.000
_cell.angle_alpha   90.00
_cell.angle_beta   90.00
_cell.angle_gamma   90.00
#
_symmetry.space_group_name_H-M   'P 1'
#
loop_
_entity.id
_entity.type
_entity.pdbx_description
1 polymer ?
#
loop_
_entity_poly.entity_id
_entity_poly.type
_entity_poly.pdbx_seq_one_letter_code
_entity_poly.pdbx_strand_id
1 'polypeptide(L)'
;MKPVLFAVTFTKDIYTQGLKQKCPESIPDLNCFLTSDYDIKRCRKNDEICMIESASHFLKYISGGIPSLNIKSIDPIIANDFEGDSARLTYKFTNNSITGFARCDFKHIK
;
A
#
# COMPACT_ATOMS: atom_id res chain seq x y z
N MET A 1 -18.01 41.61 12.77
CA MET A 1 -17.32 40.59 11.96
C MET A 1 -17.75 39.22 12.46
N LYS A 2 -18.31 38.38 11.58
CA LYS A 2 -18.88 37.06 11.90
C LYS A 2 -17.80 35.97 11.87
N PRO A 3 -17.87 34.93 12.70
CA PRO A 3 -16.87 33.86 12.74
C PRO A 3 -17.03 32.91 11.55
N VAL A 4 -15.92 32.46 10.97
CA VAL A 4 -15.91 31.37 9.98
C VAL A 4 -15.52 30.10 10.70
N LEU A 5 -16.52 29.24 10.90
CA LEU A 5 -16.42 27.90 11.46
C LEU A 5 -16.02 26.94 10.32
N PHE A 6 -14.79 26.39 10.34
CA PHE A 6 -14.45 25.27 9.47
C PHE A 6 -14.77 23.96 10.19
N ALA A 7 -15.99 23.49 9.99
CA ALA A 7 -16.36 22.11 10.26
C ALA A 7 -15.97 21.27 9.02
N VAL A 8 -15.03 20.36 9.16
CA VAL A 8 -14.87 19.25 8.21
C VAL A 8 -15.45 18.01 8.89
N THR A 9 -16.76 17.89 8.81
CA THR A 9 -17.48 16.65 9.11
C THR A 9 -17.22 15.66 7.98
N PHE A 10 -16.34 14.69 8.21
CA PHE A 10 -16.35 13.46 7.41
C PHE A 10 -17.42 12.56 8.00
N THR A 11 -18.56 12.50 7.31
CA THR A 11 -19.56 11.46 7.51
C THR A 11 -18.88 10.09 7.41
N LYS A 12 -18.79 9.38 8.54
CA LYS A 12 -18.94 7.92 8.51
C LYS A 12 -20.20 7.64 7.69
N ASP A 13 -20.16 6.63 6.82
CA ASP A 13 -21.30 6.04 6.09
C ASP A 13 -21.16 6.02 4.55
N ILE A 14 -19.99 5.72 3.98
CA ILE A 14 -19.94 5.09 2.65
C ILE A 14 -18.76 4.12 2.59
N TYR A 15 -18.92 2.91 3.14
CA TYR A 15 -18.55 1.62 2.50
C TYR A 15 -18.79 0.40 3.41
N THR A 16 -19.94 0.35 4.08
CA THR A 16 -20.51 -0.93 4.53
C THR A 16 -21.58 -1.34 3.53
N GLN A 17 -21.17 -1.87 2.38
CA GLN A 17 -22.01 -2.80 1.63
C GLN A 17 -21.36 -4.16 1.72
N GLY A 18 -21.95 -5.01 2.57
CA GLY A 18 -21.64 -6.42 2.60
C GLY A 18 -21.94 -7.04 1.23
N LEU A 19 -20.94 -7.66 0.63
CA LEU A 19 -21.16 -8.70 -0.35
C LEU A 19 -21.16 -10.03 0.41
N LYS A 20 -22.34 -10.49 0.81
CA LYS A 20 -22.56 -11.92 1.01
C LYS A 20 -22.48 -12.58 -0.36
N GLN A 21 -21.31 -13.08 -0.75
CA GLN A 21 -21.19 -13.90 -1.94
C GLN A 21 -21.50 -15.35 -1.57
N LYS A 22 -22.66 -15.82 -2.02
CA LYS A 22 -23.14 -17.20 -1.86
C LYS A 22 -22.35 -18.08 -2.82
N CYS A 23 -21.57 -19.04 -2.32
CA CYS A 23 -20.97 -20.09 -3.16
C CYS A 23 -22.10 -20.98 -3.73
N PRO A 24 -22.08 -21.36 -5.02
CA PRO A 24 -22.95 -22.41 -5.50
C PRO A 24 -22.46 -23.77 -4.95
N GLU A 25 -23.27 -24.39 -4.09
CA GLU A 25 -23.12 -25.79 -3.70
C GLU A 25 -23.39 -26.66 -4.93
N SER A 26 -22.36 -27.16 -5.64
CA SER A 26 -22.43 -28.43 -6.41
C SER A 26 -21.21 -28.77 -7.31
N ILE A 27 -19.97 -28.40 -6.96
CA ILE A 27 -18.80 -29.02 -7.63
C ILE A 27 -17.70 -29.32 -6.59
N PRO A 28 -17.36 -30.60 -6.34
CA PRO A 28 -16.32 -30.96 -5.38
C PRO A 28 -14.94 -30.79 -6.03
N ASP A 29 -14.00 -30.31 -5.21
CA ASP A 29 -12.55 -30.33 -5.41
C ASP A 29 -11.99 -29.46 -6.56
N LEU A 30 -11.72 -28.18 -6.23
CA LEU A 30 -10.36 -27.57 -6.22
C LEU A 30 -10.37 -26.02 -6.31
N ASN A 31 -11.51 -25.34 -6.48
CA ASN A 31 -11.52 -23.90 -6.82
C ASN A 31 -12.32 -22.99 -5.87
N CYS A 32 -12.25 -23.22 -4.57
CA CYS A 32 -12.51 -22.14 -3.58
C CYS A 32 -11.18 -21.51 -3.14
N PHE A 33 -10.39 -20.98 -4.09
CA PHE A 33 -9.21 -20.20 -3.74
C PHE A 33 -9.58 -18.71 -3.80
N LEU A 34 -9.83 -18.16 -2.62
CA LEU A 34 -9.77 -16.74 -2.25
C LEU A 34 -9.35 -15.83 -3.42
N THR A 35 -10.30 -15.26 -4.15
CA THR A 35 -10.03 -14.07 -4.95
C THR A 35 -9.85 -12.93 -3.96
N SER A 36 -8.67 -12.87 -3.36
CA SER A 36 -8.26 -11.72 -2.57
C SER A 36 -8.25 -10.51 -3.50
N ASP A 37 -8.69 -9.35 -3.00
CA ASP A 37 -8.76 -8.04 -3.68
C ASP A 37 -7.39 -7.50 -4.17
N TYR A 38 -6.36 -8.35 -4.16
CA TYR A 38 -5.00 -8.15 -4.65
C TYR A 38 -4.82 -8.94 -5.96
N ASP A 39 -5.40 -8.45 -7.05
CA ASP A 39 -5.20 -9.08 -8.36
C ASP A 39 -3.82 -8.69 -8.92
N ILE A 40 -2.78 -9.40 -8.46
CA ILE A 40 -1.42 -9.29 -8.98
C ILE A 40 -1.28 -10.30 -10.11
N LYS A 41 -1.07 -9.78 -11.33
CA LYS A 41 -0.87 -10.59 -12.54
C LYS A 41 0.32 -11.54 -12.34
N ARG A 42 0.11 -12.82 -12.66
CA ARG A 42 1.19 -13.81 -12.66
C ARG A 42 2.07 -13.60 -13.89
N CYS A 43 3.37 -13.53 -13.67
CA CYS A 43 4.36 -13.34 -14.73
C CYS A 43 5.17 -14.60 -14.98
N ARG A 44 5.66 -14.77 -16.21
CA ARG A 44 6.66 -15.78 -16.52
C ARG A 44 8.01 -15.34 -15.95
N LYS A 45 8.87 -16.31 -15.59
CA LYS A 45 10.15 -16.06 -14.91
C LYS A 45 11.07 -15.03 -15.58
N ASN A 46 10.99 -14.89 -16.91
CA ASN A 46 11.84 -13.99 -17.70
C ASN A 46 11.04 -12.87 -18.40
N ASP A 47 9.80 -12.64 -18.00
CA ASP A 47 8.96 -11.57 -18.56
C ASP A 47 9.10 -10.31 -17.69
N GLU A 48 10.20 -9.58 -17.92
CA GLU A 48 10.53 -8.38 -17.15
C GLU A 48 9.45 -7.31 -17.25
N ILE A 49 8.83 -7.14 -18.43
CA ILE A 49 7.74 -6.18 -18.65
C ILE A 49 6.56 -6.51 -17.75
N CYS A 50 6.11 -7.77 -17.75
CA CYS A 50 5.04 -8.21 -16.84
C CYS A 50 5.41 -7.99 -15.37
N MET A 51 6.65 -8.31 -14.98
CA MET A 51 7.10 -8.14 -13.59
C MET A 51 7.11 -6.67 -13.18
N ILE A 52 7.55 -5.77 -14.06
CA ILE A 52 7.53 -4.32 -13.83
C ILE A 52 6.10 -3.80 -13.69
N GLU A 53 5.18 -4.21 -14.58
CA GLU A 53 3.76 -3.85 -14.48
C GLU A 53 3.15 -4.30 -13.16
N SER A 54 3.40 -5.56 -12.79
CA SER A 54 2.86 -6.18 -11.58
C SER A 54 3.41 -5.55 -10.31
N ALA A 55 4.73 -5.29 -10.26
CA ALA A 55 5.38 -4.61 -9.15
C ALA A 55 4.88 -3.17 -9.00
N SER A 56 4.71 -2.45 -10.11
CA SER A 56 4.19 -1.07 -10.12
C SER A 56 2.74 -1.02 -9.61
N HIS A 57 1.91 -1.98 -10.01
CA HIS A 57 0.54 -2.11 -9.50
C HIS A 57 0.54 -2.42 -8.01
N PHE A 58 1.36 -3.37 -7.58
CA PHE A 58 1.47 -3.75 -6.18
C PHE A 58 1.94 -2.60 -5.29
N LEU A 59 2.94 -1.83 -5.73
CA LEU A 59 3.47 -0.69 -4.97
C LEU A 59 2.40 0.35 -4.63
N LYS A 60 1.55 0.69 -5.61
CA LYS A 60 0.43 1.64 -5.41
C LYS A 60 -0.57 1.09 -4.39
N TYR A 61 -0.84 -0.20 -4.48
CA TYR A 61 -1.77 -0.88 -3.58
C TYR A 61 -1.25 -0.87 -2.13
N ILE A 62 0.01 -1.27 -1.91
CA ILE A 62 0.57 -1.39 -0.55
C ILE A 62 0.99 -0.06 0.07
N SER A 63 0.90 1.05 -0.68
CA SER A 63 1.38 2.36 -0.26
C SER A 63 0.94 2.76 1.14
N GLY A 64 -0.36 2.60 1.45
CA GLY A 64 -0.96 2.87 2.76
C GLY A 64 -0.82 1.75 3.81
N GLY A 65 -0.22 0.62 3.45
CA GLY A 65 -0.09 -0.57 4.29
C GLY A 65 -1.30 -1.51 4.23
N ILE A 66 -1.09 -2.76 4.63
CA ILE A 66 -2.13 -3.80 4.74
C ILE A 66 -2.01 -4.43 6.14
N PRO A 67 -2.76 -3.93 7.14
CA PRO A 67 -2.64 -4.40 8.52
C PRO A 67 -2.95 -5.89 8.70
N SER A 68 -3.90 -6.44 7.93
CA SER A 68 -4.27 -7.87 7.96
C SER A 68 -3.12 -8.79 7.55
N LEU A 69 -2.14 -8.28 6.79
CA LEU A 69 -0.95 -9.00 6.34
C LEU A 69 0.32 -8.53 7.07
N ASN A 70 0.18 -7.72 8.11
CA ASN A 70 1.30 -7.09 8.83
C ASN A 70 2.24 -6.26 7.91
N ILE A 71 1.68 -5.70 6.83
CA ILE A 71 2.41 -4.81 5.92
C ILE A 71 2.20 -3.38 6.41
N LYS A 72 3.29 -2.70 6.75
CA LYS A 72 3.26 -1.29 7.18
C LYS A 72 3.12 -0.36 5.97
N SER A 73 2.62 0.85 6.22
CA SER A 73 2.65 1.92 5.22
C SER A 73 4.08 2.17 4.75
N ILE A 74 4.25 2.28 3.45
CA ILE A 74 5.51 2.67 2.81
C ILE A 74 5.45 4.12 2.30
N ASP A 75 4.30 4.78 2.43
CA ASP A 75 4.13 6.20 2.10
C ASP A 75 2.97 6.80 2.93
N PRO A 76 3.25 7.54 4.02
CA PRO A 76 4.58 7.89 4.53
C PRO A 76 5.27 6.75 5.28
N ILE A 77 6.61 6.68 5.17
CA ILE A 77 7.46 5.93 6.10
C ILE A 77 7.74 6.82 7.31
N ILE A 78 7.26 6.39 8.47
CA ILE A 78 7.52 7.07 9.74
C ILE A 78 8.81 6.51 10.35
N ALA A 79 9.81 7.37 10.50
CA ALA A 79 11.11 7.02 11.04
C ALA A 79 11.47 7.95 12.19
N ASN A 80 11.57 7.36 13.39
CA ASN A 80 11.73 8.15 14.61
C ASN A 80 13.07 8.87 14.66
N ASP A 81 14.16 8.20 14.30
CA ASP A 81 15.52 8.75 14.38
C ASP A 81 16.30 8.44 13.10
N PHE A 82 16.91 9.48 12.52
CA PHE A 82 17.97 9.37 11.52
C PHE A 82 19.21 10.09 12.04
N GLU A 83 20.32 9.37 12.12
CA GLU A 83 21.58 9.91 12.60
C GLU A 83 22.64 9.79 11.51
N GLY A 84 23.51 10.79 11.43
CA GLY A 84 24.67 10.75 10.57
C GLY A 84 25.83 11.46 11.21
N ASP A 85 27.02 10.86 11.06
CA ASP A 85 28.24 11.37 11.63
C ASP A 85 29.33 11.44 10.56
N SER A 86 30.01 12.57 10.51
CA SER A 86 31.08 12.86 9.56
C SER A 86 32.13 13.73 10.23
N ALA A 87 33.34 13.77 9.68
CA ALA A 87 34.47 14.50 10.26
C ALA A 87 34.23 16.00 10.54
N ARG A 88 33.17 16.60 9.98
CA ARG A 88 32.85 18.03 10.14
C ARG A 88 31.43 18.30 10.64
N LEU A 89 30.57 17.28 10.66
CA LEU A 89 29.16 17.45 10.99
C LEU A 89 28.57 16.14 11.52
N THR A 90 28.04 16.22 12.73
CA THR A 90 27.17 15.23 13.33
C THR A 90 25.75 15.78 13.34
N TYR A 91 24.76 14.98 12.92
CA TYR A 91 23.36 15.38 12.88
C TYR A 91 22.44 14.26 13.34
N LYS A 92 21.29 14.66 13.92
CA LYS A 92 20.18 13.78 14.28
C LYS A 92 18.88 14.44 13.86
N PHE A 93 18.08 13.74 13.05
CA PHE A 93 16.71 14.13 12.72
C PHE A 93 15.74 13.25 13.47
N THR A 94 14.75 13.84 14.15
CA THR A 94 13.74 13.12 14.92
C THR A 94 12.34 13.35 14.37
N ASN A 95 11.44 12.37 14.55
CA ASN A 95 10.03 12.44 14.13
C ASN A 95 9.87 12.67 12.62
N ASN A 96 10.61 11.90 11.82
CA ASN A 96 10.67 12.07 10.38
C ASN A 96 9.52 11.35 9.69
N SER A 97 9.07 11.94 8.59
CA SER A 97 8.14 11.34 7.63
C SER A 97 8.77 11.39 6.25
N ILE A 98 9.04 10.23 5.65
CA ILE A 98 9.53 10.12 4.28
C ILE A 98 8.35 9.81 3.38
N THR A 99 8.16 10.62 2.34
CA THR A 99 7.05 10.47 1.39
C THR A 99 7.54 10.32 -0.04
N GLY A 100 6.69 9.81 -0.92
CA GLY A 100 6.93 9.74 -2.35
C GLY A 100 7.34 8.37 -2.88
N PHE A 101 7.53 7.38 -2.02
CA PHE A 101 7.79 6.00 -2.44
C PHE A 101 6.65 5.40 -3.25
N ALA A 102 5.40 5.79 -3.00
CA ALA A 102 4.24 5.33 -3.78
C ALA A 102 4.27 5.83 -5.24
N ARG A 103 5.14 6.80 -5.55
CA ARG A 103 5.32 7.41 -6.88
C ARG A 103 6.59 6.91 -7.59
N CYS A 104 7.30 5.93 -7.02
CA CYS A 104 8.46 5.34 -7.69
C CYS A 104 8.03 4.43 -8.85
N ASP A 105 8.84 4.44 -9.91
CA ASP A 105 8.68 3.55 -11.05
C ASP A 105 9.78 2.49 -11.06
N PHE A 106 9.42 1.26 -11.39
CA PHE A 106 10.38 0.18 -11.60
C PHE A 106 10.94 0.28 -13.02
N LYS A 107 12.28 0.38 -13.14
CA LYS A 107 12.95 0.40 -14.45
C LYS A 107 13.45 -0.96 -14.89
N HIS A 108 13.92 -1.76 -13.93
CA HIS A 108 14.50 -3.09 -14.18
C HIS A 108 14.20 -4.04 -13.03
N ILE A 109 13.96 -5.31 -13.37
CA ILE A 109 13.75 -6.40 -12.42
C ILE A 109 14.54 -7.62 -12.94
N LYS A 110 15.42 -8.16 -12.10
CA LYS A 110 16.28 -9.32 -12.39
C LYS A 110 15.89 -10.52 -11.55
#